data_AF-A0A545T979-F1
#
_entry.id   AF-A0A545T979-F1
#
_cell.length_a   1.000
_cell.length_b   1.000
_cell.length_c   1.000
_cell.angle_alpha   90.00
_cell.angle_beta   90.00
_cell.angle_gamma   90.00
#
_symmetry.space_group_name_H-M   'P 1'
#
loop_
_entity.id
_entity.type
_entity.pdbx_description
1 polymer ?
#
loop_
_entity_poly.entity_id
_entity_poly.type
_entity_poly.pdbx_seq_one_letter_code
_entity_poly.pdbx_strand_id
1 'polypeptide(L)'
;MKKQHNPYQSPDAEIYLKLPPKKGKNLWKAFFVISFLLYLIALFFILDFIRNDPLITTFDLIIDTLLLTGLYGFAFDRKLLFKGFWIVLLISAMGIDAYDYFANGFVSSDAGELFVFYLAISLFLLTVSFIQYLALFMYSFSSDDIWRQEKNMSE
;
A
#
# COMPACT_ATOMS: atom_id res chain seq x y z
N MET A 1 -20.09 -53.22 30.57
CA MET A 1 -19.58 -51.96 31.14
C MET A 1 -20.45 -50.80 30.65
N LYS A 2 -21.31 -50.25 31.50
CA LYS A 2 -22.18 -49.12 31.15
C LYS A 2 -21.34 -47.84 31.12
N LYS A 3 -21.30 -47.16 29.97
CA LYS A 3 -20.67 -45.82 29.86
C LYS A 3 -21.46 -44.85 30.73
N GLN A 4 -20.83 -44.31 31.78
CA GLN A 4 -21.38 -43.19 32.55
C GLN A 4 -21.45 -41.98 31.63
N HIS A 5 -22.68 -41.52 31.36
CA HIS A 5 -22.90 -40.25 30.68
C HIS A 5 -22.61 -39.15 31.69
N ASN A 6 -21.54 -38.39 31.45
CA ASN A 6 -21.18 -37.24 32.27
C ASN A 6 -22.20 -36.11 31.99
N PRO A 7 -23.04 -35.72 32.97
CA PRO A 7 -24.05 -34.68 32.77
C PRO A 7 -23.46 -33.25 32.67
N TYR A 8 -22.15 -33.10 32.90
CA TYR A 8 -21.41 -31.84 32.77
C TYR A 8 -20.59 -31.75 31.49
N GLN A 9 -20.91 -32.55 30.48
CA GLN A 9 -20.34 -32.33 29.15
C GLN A 9 -20.91 -31.01 28.64
N SER A 10 -20.11 -29.94 28.70
CA SER A 10 -20.46 -28.68 28.07
C SER A 10 -20.81 -28.97 26.61
N PRO A 11 -21.83 -28.31 26.03
CA PRO A 11 -22.01 -28.36 24.58
C PRO A 11 -20.64 -28.07 23.98
N ASP A 12 -20.17 -28.93 23.08
CA ASP A 12 -19.04 -28.57 22.23
C ASP A 12 -19.50 -27.31 21.51
N ALA A 13 -19.12 -26.15 22.06
CA ALA A 13 -19.31 -24.89 21.42
C ALA A 13 -18.36 -24.96 20.23
N GLU A 14 -18.86 -25.53 19.13
CA GLU A 14 -18.45 -25.17 17.80
C GLU A 14 -18.68 -23.66 17.73
N ILE A 15 -17.71 -22.90 18.25
CA ILE A 15 -17.52 -21.52 17.90
C ILE A 15 -17.16 -21.63 16.43
N TYR A 16 -18.18 -21.64 15.59
CA TYR A 16 -18.08 -21.31 14.20
C TYR A 16 -17.45 -19.94 14.18
N LEU A 17 -16.11 -19.92 14.17
CA LEU A 17 -15.29 -18.82 13.70
C LEU A 17 -15.69 -18.67 12.23
N LYS A 18 -16.87 -18.10 12.00
CA LYS A 18 -17.27 -17.51 10.75
C LYS A 18 -16.29 -16.37 10.57
N LEU A 19 -15.12 -16.70 10.01
CA LEU A 19 -14.23 -15.73 9.42
C LEU A 19 -15.13 -14.79 8.62
N PRO A 20 -15.09 -13.47 8.88
CA PRO A 20 -15.95 -12.54 8.18
C PRO A 20 -15.78 -12.78 6.68
N PRO A 21 -16.87 -12.76 5.89
CA PRO A 21 -16.79 -12.99 4.47
C PRO A 21 -15.74 -12.06 3.88
N LYS A 22 -14.76 -12.65 3.19
CA LYS A 22 -13.63 -11.93 2.59
C LYS A 22 -14.16 -10.77 1.76
N LYS A 23 -13.93 -9.53 2.21
CA LYS A 23 -14.38 -8.32 1.48
C LYS A 23 -13.81 -8.37 0.05
N GLY A 24 -14.66 -8.11 -0.94
CA GLY A 24 -14.23 -8.08 -2.33
C GLY A 24 -13.19 -6.98 -2.56
N LYS A 25 -11.96 -7.35 -2.92
CA LYS A 25 -10.84 -6.43 -3.22
C LYS A 25 -10.62 -6.21 -4.72
N ASN A 26 -11.64 -6.44 -5.55
CA ASN A 26 -11.50 -6.37 -7.01
C ASN A 26 -11.11 -4.95 -7.49
N LEU A 27 -11.64 -3.91 -6.86
CA LEU A 27 -11.25 -2.52 -7.14
C LEU A 27 -9.77 -2.27 -6.81
N TRP A 28 -9.28 -2.79 -5.69
CA TRP A 28 -7.86 -2.66 -5.29
C TRP A 28 -6.92 -3.41 -6.23
N LYS A 29 -7.35 -4.56 -6.76
CA LYS A 29 -6.60 -5.29 -7.79
C LYS A 29 -6.53 -4.51 -9.10
N ALA A 30 -7.65 -3.92 -9.53
CA ALA A 30 -7.66 -3.07 -10.72
C ALA A 30 -6.78 -1.83 -10.52
N PHE A 31 -6.87 -1.18 -9.36
CA PHE A 31 -6.04 -0.04 -9.01
C PHE A 31 -4.55 -0.40 -8.96
N PHE A 32 -4.19 -1.58 -8.43
CA PHE A 32 -2.82 -2.08 -8.49
C PHE A 32 -2.33 -2.25 -9.92
N VAL A 33 -3.12 -2.88 -10.80
CA VAL A 33 -2.72 -3.07 -12.22
C VAL A 33 -2.51 -1.72 -12.91
N ILE A 34 -3.42 -0.76 -12.71
CA ILE A 34 -3.30 0.58 -13.27
C ILE A 34 -2.03 1.28 -12.73
N SER A 35 -1.82 1.26 -11.41
CA SER A 35 -0.64 1.86 -10.78
C SER A 35 0.66 1.23 -11.27
N PHE A 36 0.67 -0.10 -11.46
CA PHE A 36 1.82 -0.82 -11.98
C PHE A 36 2.14 -0.46 -13.42
N LEU A 37 1.12 -0.35 -14.29
CA LEU A 37 1.31 0.09 -15.66
C LEU A 37 1.83 1.53 -15.73
N LEU A 38 1.28 2.43 -14.91
CA LEU A 38 1.76 3.81 -14.79
C LEU A 38 3.22 3.86 -14.31
N TYR A 39 3.58 3.03 -13.32
CA TYR A 39 4.95 2.91 -12.84
C TYR A 39 5.91 2.44 -13.93
N LEU A 40 5.54 1.43 -14.72
CA LEU A 40 6.36 0.96 -15.85
C LEU A 40 6.55 2.04 -16.92
N ILE A 41 5.50 2.82 -17.20
CA ILE A 41 5.59 3.97 -18.12
C ILE A 41 6.52 5.03 -17.54
N ALA A 42 6.39 5.37 -16.26
CA ALA A 42 7.26 6.33 -15.59
C ALA A 42 8.73 5.88 -15.62
N LEU A 43 9.00 4.59 -15.36
CA LEU A 43 10.33 4.01 -15.42
C LEU A 43 10.96 4.18 -16.81
N PHE A 44 10.19 3.98 -17.88
CA PHE A 44 10.66 4.21 -19.26
C PHE A 44 11.14 5.65 -19.48
N PHE A 45 10.45 6.65 -18.93
CA PHE A 45 10.84 8.06 -19.06
C PHE A 45 11.97 8.47 -18.10
N ILE A 46 12.09 7.83 -16.94
CA ILE A 46 13.09 8.14 -15.92
C ILE A 46 14.49 7.65 -16.30
N LEU A 47 14.61 6.63 -17.17
CA LEU A 47 15.90 6.08 -17.60
C LEU A 47 16.85 7.14 -18.20
N ASP A 48 16.32 8.19 -18.84
CA ASP A 48 17.12 9.30 -19.36
C ASP A 48 17.53 10.31 -18.26
N PHE A 49 16.76 10.43 -17.18
CA PHE A 49 16.99 11.37 -16.07
C PHE A 49 17.99 10.85 -15.03
N ILE A 50 18.10 9.53 -14.83
CA ILE A 50 19.04 8.90 -13.88
C ILE A 50 20.49 9.37 -14.10
N ARG A 51 20.83 9.79 -15.33
CA ARG A 51 22.17 10.28 -15.66
C ARG A 51 22.54 11.60 -14.98
N ASN A 52 21.57 12.42 -14.59
CA ASN A 52 21.82 13.78 -14.06
C ASN A 52 21.84 13.81 -12.53
N ASP A 53 21.01 13.01 -11.86
CA ASP A 53 21.02 12.87 -10.40
C ASP A 53 20.71 11.42 -9.99
N PRO A 54 21.72 10.54 -9.99
CA PRO A 54 21.49 9.11 -9.84
C PRO A 54 21.07 8.73 -8.41
N LEU A 55 21.52 9.46 -7.39
CA LEU A 55 21.26 9.08 -5.99
C LEU A 55 19.82 9.35 -5.58
N ILE A 56 19.32 10.56 -5.86
CA ILE A 56 17.95 10.95 -5.52
C ILE A 56 16.97 10.09 -6.32
N THR A 57 17.16 10.03 -7.65
CA THR A 57 16.29 9.24 -8.54
C THR A 57 16.24 7.76 -8.18
N THR A 58 17.36 7.16 -7.76
CA THR A 58 17.39 5.74 -7.34
C THR A 58 16.66 5.54 -6.01
N PHE A 59 16.79 6.47 -5.07
CA PHE A 59 16.12 6.39 -3.79
C PHE A 59 14.60 6.46 -3.94
N ASP A 60 14.10 7.39 -4.76
CA ASP A 60 12.67 7.53 -5.04
C ASP A 60 12.12 6.26 -5.72
N LEU A 61 12.85 5.71 -6.68
CA LEU A 61 12.49 4.46 -7.35
C LEU A 61 12.38 3.27 -6.38
N ILE A 62 13.25 3.21 -5.36
CA ILE A 62 13.17 2.19 -4.30
C ILE A 62 11.91 2.40 -3.46
N ILE A 63 11.62 3.63 -3.04
CA ILE A 63 10.43 3.97 -2.24
C ILE A 63 9.15 3.60 -3.01
N ASP A 64 9.06 4.02 -4.28
CA ASP A 64 7.92 3.72 -5.15
C ASP A 64 7.72 2.21 -5.35
N THR A 65 8.80 1.47 -5.55
CA THR A 65 8.75 0.00 -5.65
C THR A 65 8.22 -0.62 -4.36
N LEU A 66 8.64 -0.12 -3.20
CA LEU A 66 8.16 -0.60 -1.90
C LEU A 66 6.69 -0.26 -1.68
N LEU A 67 6.25 0.95 -2.02
CA LEU A 67 4.84 1.35 -1.95
C LEU A 67 3.96 0.47 -2.83
N LEU A 68 4.41 0.19 -4.06
CA LEU A 68 3.70 -0.68 -4.99
C LEU A 68 3.64 -2.13 -4.49
N THR A 69 4.71 -2.59 -3.83
CA THR A 69 4.75 -3.90 -3.15
C THR A 69 3.75 -3.95 -1.98
N GLY A 70 3.62 -2.88 -1.20
CA GLY A 70 2.62 -2.77 -0.14
C GLY A 70 1.20 -2.78 -0.68
N LEU A 71 0.96 -2.07 -1.78
CA LEU A 71 -0.32 -2.07 -2.49
C LEU A 71 -0.67 -3.47 -3.02
N TYR A 72 0.30 -4.20 -3.58
CA TYR A 72 0.12 -5.60 -3.97
C TYR A 72 -0.25 -6.47 -2.76
N GLY A 73 0.49 -6.35 -1.66
CA GLY A 73 0.22 -7.05 -0.41
C GLY A 73 -1.22 -6.85 0.05
N PHE A 74 -1.70 -5.60 -0.01
CA PHE A 74 -3.06 -5.26 0.33
C PHE A 74 -4.10 -5.82 -0.64
N ALA A 75 -3.92 -5.61 -1.94
CA ALA A 75 -4.90 -5.96 -2.97
C ALA A 75 -5.11 -7.48 -3.12
N PHE A 76 -4.06 -8.27 -2.87
CA PHE A 76 -4.06 -9.73 -3.01
C PHE A 76 -4.10 -10.49 -1.69
N ASP A 77 -4.26 -9.78 -0.56
CA ASP A 77 -4.23 -10.36 0.79
C ASP A 77 -2.95 -11.16 1.07
N ARG A 78 -1.82 -10.66 0.56
CA ARG A 78 -0.51 -11.25 0.78
C ARG A 78 0.15 -10.54 1.94
N LYS A 79 0.59 -11.32 2.92
CA LYS A 79 1.47 -10.82 3.95
C LYS A 79 2.87 -10.67 3.37
N LEU A 80 3.42 -9.47 3.47
CA LEU A 80 4.77 -9.12 3.06
C LEU A 80 5.43 -8.42 4.24
N LEU A 81 6.66 -8.79 4.58
CA LEU A 81 7.42 -8.21 5.69
C LEU A 81 6.60 -8.20 7.01
N PHE A 82 6.84 -7.21 7.88
CA PHE A 82 6.17 -7.06 9.18
C PHE A 82 5.40 -5.75 9.26
N LYS A 83 4.34 -5.70 10.08
CA LYS A 83 3.42 -4.55 10.21
C LYS A 83 4.13 -3.22 10.44
N GLY A 84 5.14 -3.20 11.33
CA GLY A 84 5.90 -1.99 11.66
C GLY A 84 6.66 -1.39 10.48
N PHE A 85 7.17 -2.22 9.56
CA PHE A 85 7.86 -1.78 8.35
C PHE A 85 6.96 -0.88 7.50
N TRP A 86 5.72 -1.32 7.27
CA TRP A 86 4.76 -0.59 6.44
C TRP A 86 4.31 0.73 7.05
N ILE A 87 4.23 0.80 8.38
CA ILE A 87 3.92 2.04 9.10
C ILE A 87 5.06 3.04 8.92
N VAL A 88 6.31 2.61 9.10
CA VAL A 88 7.48 3.48 8.91
C VAL A 88 7.58 3.93 7.45
N LEU A 89 7.40 3.01 6.50
CA LEU A 89 7.41 3.33 5.08
C LEU A 89 6.34 4.36 4.70
N LEU A 90 5.11 4.22 5.22
CA LEU A 90 4.03 5.19 5.00
C LEU A 90 4.42 6.59 5.47
N ILE A 91 4.95 6.71 6.70
CA ILE A 91 5.36 8.01 7.27
C ILE A 91 6.51 8.61 6.47
N SER A 92 7.53 7.80 6.14
CA SER A 92 8.68 8.24 5.34
C SER A 92 8.26 8.72 3.96
N ALA A 93 7.42 7.96 3.25
CA ALA A 93 6.94 8.30 1.92
C ALA A 93 6.13 9.61 1.93
N MET A 94 5.21 9.77 2.88
CA MET A 94 4.47 11.03 3.05
C MET A 94 5.41 12.22 3.33
N GLY A 95 6.49 12.00 4.09
CA GLY A 95 7.48 13.03 4.39
C GLY A 95 8.31 13.44 3.17
N ILE A 96 8.71 12.46 2.35
CA ILE A 96 9.44 12.68 1.09
C ILE A 96 8.55 13.43 0.10
N ASP A 97 7.34 12.94 -0.16
CA ASP A 97 6.37 13.62 -1.04
C ASP A 97 6.14 15.06 -0.59
N ALA A 98 5.90 15.28 0.70
CA ALA A 98 5.68 16.62 1.23
C ALA A 98 6.91 17.51 0.97
N TYR A 99 8.12 17.00 1.25
CA TYR A 99 9.36 17.71 0.96
C TYR A 99 9.47 18.05 -0.52
N ASP A 100 9.23 17.11 -1.43
CA ASP A 100 9.32 17.34 -2.87
C ASP A 100 8.27 18.33 -3.37
N TYR A 101 7.04 18.26 -2.86
CA TYR A 101 6.02 19.25 -3.17
C TYR A 101 6.37 20.66 -2.66
N PHE A 102 7.01 20.80 -1.49
CA PHE A 102 7.44 22.12 -1.00
C PHE A 102 8.71 22.63 -1.69
N ALA A 103 9.67 21.76 -1.97
CA ALA A 103 10.95 22.11 -2.57
C ALA A 103 10.83 22.34 -4.09
N ASN A 104 10.06 21.50 -4.78
CA ASN A 104 9.97 21.46 -6.24
C ASN A 104 8.56 21.83 -6.77
N GLY A 105 7.50 21.61 -5.98
CA GLY A 105 6.10 21.72 -6.43
C GLY A 105 5.57 23.14 -6.71
N PHE A 106 6.38 24.18 -6.48
CA PHE A 106 6.05 25.58 -6.83
C PHE A 106 7.04 26.23 -7.81
N VAL A 107 7.89 25.44 -8.47
CA VAL A 107 8.82 25.92 -9.49
C VAL A 107 8.16 25.72 -10.86
N SER A 108 7.69 26.71 -11.60
CA SER A 108 8.16 28.09 -11.75
C SER A 108 7.00 29.02 -12.14
N SER A 109 7.08 30.28 -11.70
CA SER A 109 6.22 31.38 -12.16
C SER A 109 6.33 31.65 -13.67
N ASP A 110 7.26 30.98 -14.36
CA ASP A 110 7.54 31.05 -15.80
C ASP A 110 6.78 29.99 -16.63
N ALA A 111 5.93 29.15 -16.01
CA ALA A 111 5.22 28.09 -16.73
C ALA A 111 4.18 28.59 -17.77
N GLY A 112 3.88 29.90 -17.79
CA GLY A 112 3.06 30.54 -18.83
C GLY A 112 1.75 29.80 -19.11
N GLU A 113 1.50 29.47 -20.38
CA GLU A 113 0.29 28.78 -20.86
C GLU A 113 0.19 27.31 -20.40
N LEU A 114 1.30 26.68 -20.02
CA LEU A 114 1.33 25.27 -19.59
C LEU A 114 1.12 25.11 -18.08
N PHE A 115 1.05 26.21 -17.32
CA PHE A 115 0.85 26.17 -15.87
C PHE A 115 -0.40 25.36 -15.47
N VAL A 116 -1.52 25.58 -16.16
CA VAL A 116 -2.79 24.88 -15.86
C VAL A 116 -2.64 23.38 -16.10
N PHE A 117 -1.91 22.99 -17.13
CA PHE A 117 -1.64 21.59 -17.45
C PHE A 117 -0.76 20.91 -16.38
N TYR A 118 0.33 21.55 -15.98
CA TYR A 118 1.20 21.02 -14.92
C TYR A 118 0.50 20.97 -13.56
N LEU A 119 -0.33 21.96 -13.24
CA LEU A 119 -1.15 21.96 -12.03
C LEU A 119 -2.15 20.80 -12.04
N ALA A 120 -2.83 20.57 -13.17
CA ALA A 120 -3.78 19.47 -13.32
C ALA A 120 -3.11 18.09 -13.15
N ILE A 121 -1.94 17.89 -13.75
CA ILE A 121 -1.15 16.66 -13.59
C ILE A 121 -0.71 16.49 -12.13
N SER A 122 -0.19 17.56 -11.51
CA SER A 122 0.30 17.50 -10.12
C SER A 122 -0.82 17.13 -9.14
N LEU A 123 -2.03 17.69 -9.32
CA LEU A 123 -3.21 17.34 -8.54
C LEU A 123 -3.69 15.91 -8.78
N PHE A 124 -3.62 15.44 -10.03
CA PHE A 124 -3.95 14.06 -10.38
C PHE A 124 -2.97 13.09 -9.68
N LEU A 125 -1.67 13.33 -9.77
CA LEU A 125 -0.65 12.52 -9.11
C LEU A 125 -0.81 12.52 -7.58
N LEU A 126 -1.06 13.69 -6.97
CA LEU A 126 -1.35 13.81 -5.54
C LEU A 126 -2.54 12.93 -5.12
N THR A 127 -3.59 12.91 -5.96
CA THR A 127 -4.79 12.10 -5.70
C THR A 127 -4.47 10.61 -5.79
N VAL A 128 -3.66 10.19 -6.77
CA VAL A 128 -3.21 8.80 -6.90
C VAL A 128 -2.36 8.39 -5.69
N SER A 129 -1.37 9.21 -5.29
CA SER A 129 -0.53 8.97 -4.12
C SER A 129 -1.37 8.87 -2.84
N PHE A 130 -2.36 9.75 -2.67
CA PHE A 130 -3.28 9.69 -1.54
C PHE A 130 -4.03 8.35 -1.47
N ILE A 131 -4.51 7.83 -2.60
CA ILE A 131 -5.19 6.53 -2.65
C ILE A 131 -4.21 5.38 -2.33
N GLN A 132 -2.95 5.47 -2.78
CA GLN A 132 -1.91 4.50 -2.44
C GLN A 132 -1.60 4.51 -0.93
N TYR A 133 -1.49 5.69 -0.32
CA TYR A 133 -1.31 5.84 1.12
C TYR A 133 -2.49 5.31 1.91
N LEU A 134 -3.71 5.53 1.43
CA LEU A 134 -4.91 4.95 2.04
C LEU A 134 -4.87 3.42 1.97
N ALA A 135 -4.42 2.84 0.85
CA ALA A 135 -4.24 1.40 0.72
C ALA A 135 -3.19 0.86 1.71
N LEU A 136 -2.04 1.52 1.83
CA LEU A 136 -0.98 1.14 2.77
C LEU A 136 -1.43 1.29 4.23
N PHE A 137 -2.22 2.32 4.54
CA PHE A 137 -2.82 2.54 5.84
C PHE A 137 -3.81 1.42 6.17
N MET A 138 -4.72 1.09 5.25
CA MET A 138 -5.65 -0.03 5.42
C MET A 138 -4.93 -1.38 5.52
N TYR A 139 -3.84 -1.56 4.79
CA TYR A 139 -2.98 -2.73 4.88
C TYR A 139 -2.37 -2.83 6.28
N SER A 140 -1.77 -1.75 6.76
CA SER A 140 -1.03 -1.73 8.02
C SER A 140 -1.94 -1.77 9.23
N PHE A 141 -3.10 -1.10 9.24
CA PHE A 141 -3.91 -0.92 10.45
C PHE A 141 -5.25 -1.64 10.44
N SER A 142 -5.87 -1.84 9.28
CA SER A 142 -7.26 -2.34 9.20
C SER A 142 -7.38 -3.79 8.75
N SER A 143 -6.29 -4.39 8.25
CA SER A 143 -6.32 -5.74 7.67
C SER A 143 -5.87 -6.81 8.66
N ASP A 144 -6.55 -6.89 9.80
CA ASP A 144 -6.29 -7.90 10.85
C ASP A 144 -6.24 -9.33 10.30
N ASP A 145 -7.09 -9.65 9.31
CA ASP A 145 -7.14 -10.97 8.67
C ASP A 145 -5.82 -11.38 8.01
N ILE A 146 -5.05 -10.40 7.52
CA ILE A 146 -3.74 -10.64 6.88
C ILE A 146 -2.66 -10.87 7.95
N TRP A 147 -2.71 -10.10 9.04
CA TRP A 147 -1.69 -10.14 10.09
C TRP A 147 -1.91 -11.24 11.12
N ARG A 148 -3.15 -11.66 11.37
CA ARG A 148 -3.49 -12.74 12.33
C ARG A 148 -3.03 -14.13 11.89
N GLN A 149 -2.76 -14.35 10.60
CA GLN A 149 -2.21 -15.63 10.11
C GLN A 149 -0.87 -16.00 10.75
N GLU A 150 -0.12 -15.02 11.27
CA GLU A 150 1.16 -15.24 11.95
C GLU A 150 0.99 -15.86 13.34
N LYS A 151 -0.07 -15.48 14.07
CA LYS A 151 -0.26 -15.92 15.46
C LYS A 151 -0.52 -17.41 15.59
N ASN A 152 -1.11 -18.02 14.55
CA ASN A 152 -1.49 -19.44 14.53
C ASN A 152 -0.37 -20.36 14.02
N MET A 153 0.79 -19.83 13.58
CA MET A 153 1.94 -20.63 13.13
C MET A 153 3.13 -20.57 14.10
N SER A 154 3.04 -19.73 15.13
CA SER A 154 4.06 -19.56 16.17
C SER A 154 3.69 -20.20 17.52
N GLU A 155 2.57 -20.91 17.57
CA GLU A 155 2.13 -21.77 18.68
C GLU A 155 2.22 -23.24 18.25
#